data_AF-A0A9W5ETS3-F1
#
_entry.id   AF-A0A9W5ETS3-F1
#
_cell.length_a   1.000
_cell.length_b   1.000
_cell.length_c   1.000
_cell.angle_alpha   90.00
_cell.angle_beta   90.00
_cell.angle_gamma   90.00
#
_symmetry.space_group_name_H-M   'P 1'
#
loop_
_entity.id
_entity.type
_entity.pdbx_description
1 polymer ?
#
loop_
_entity_poly.entity_id
_entity_poly.type
_entity_poly.pdbx_seq_one_letter_code
_entity_poly.pdbx_strand_id
1 'polypeptide(L)'
;MGLSVNTDLLENIEVIDSFVSAKYGGFQGGVINAKTRDPKREFGGKIYFGYTSDKLTKVHIDDMEQESYYYATSSSYQPEFKKYKSGVTLEGYVSENFGLMFDYNRLYSTILQRKYSADYDIDVSKKDEKRNMHRMNENYFLKGVYTNDRLKLTPSILYAPYSATYYSIGGENAKAEVKGGGVNLNLGVDYEFNSALFKQNFGLNTTSMDRQTNSDKMLVWWKSKTMQGYMPSKTTTVIDGVGGDIEQNQKNLLYSSSIDFEDVDIFGISNRFSLGTQLEKINAKYDITKPYIRAISAIRLGDGKTCAAGDIFCLEGDVVAKGKEAWKAQYFKTHYKYDGKIEFDYNQASFWLEDRIKISNLTLKPGVRLDKNDYMGDLNIAPRFVANLDVFDDNNTNIFGGFNRYYGRNILAYKLREGMASLMKTYTRIDENSPWIQTKTEPSALNSTL
;
A
#
# COMPACT_ATOMS: atom_id res chain seq x y z
N MET A 1 -0.24 -1.26 2.43
CA MET A 1 0.17 -0.07 3.21
C MET A 1 1.68 0.09 3.02
N GLY A 2 2.17 1.31 2.84
CA GLY A 2 3.60 1.59 2.64
C GLY A 2 3.94 2.96 3.22
N LEU A 3 5.15 3.09 3.75
CA LEU A 3 5.68 4.36 4.23
C LEU A 3 6.39 5.04 3.06
N SER A 4 6.07 6.31 2.79
CA SER A 4 6.86 7.11 1.89
C SER A 4 8.19 7.48 2.55
N VAL A 5 9.26 7.55 1.76
CA VAL A 5 10.54 8.10 2.20
C VAL A 5 10.82 9.32 1.34
N ASN A 6 11.30 10.40 1.98
CA ASN A 6 11.73 11.58 1.26
C ASN A 6 12.98 11.25 0.42
N THR A 7 12.93 11.54 -0.87
CA THR A 7 14.05 11.25 -1.79
C THR A 7 15.32 12.02 -1.43
N ASP A 8 15.19 13.18 -0.76
CA ASP A 8 16.34 13.97 -0.27
C ASP A 8 17.13 13.27 0.84
N LEU A 9 16.59 12.17 1.40
CA LEU A 9 17.25 11.35 2.40
C LEU A 9 18.05 10.18 1.81
N LEU A 10 17.93 9.93 0.50
CA LEU A 10 18.58 8.80 -0.14
C LEU A 10 20.03 9.15 -0.50
N GLU A 11 20.96 8.30 -0.07
CA GLU A 11 22.38 8.35 -0.45
C GLU A 11 22.58 7.67 -1.80
N ASN A 12 22.02 6.47 -1.93
CA ASN A 12 22.09 5.68 -3.14
C ASN A 12 20.81 4.84 -3.32
N ILE A 13 20.57 4.47 -4.56
CA ILE A 13 19.56 3.48 -4.94
C ILE A 13 20.28 2.46 -5.81
N GLU A 14 20.47 1.26 -5.26
CA GLU A 14 21.04 0.14 -5.98
C GLU A 14 19.90 -0.69 -6.59
N VAL A 15 19.94 -0.86 -7.91
CA VAL A 15 18.97 -1.64 -8.68
C VAL A 15 19.68 -2.87 -9.21
N ILE A 16 19.26 -4.05 -8.74
CA ILE A 16 19.85 -5.34 -9.12
C ILE A 16 18.80 -6.15 -9.86
N ASP A 17 18.96 -6.31 -11.16
CA ASP A 17 18.00 -7.01 -12.04
C ASP A 17 18.40 -8.46 -12.37
N SER A 18 19.66 -8.79 -12.16
CA SER A 18 20.27 -10.06 -12.54
C SER A 18 21.39 -10.43 -11.56
N PHE A 19 21.77 -11.71 -11.51
CA PHE A 19 22.86 -12.23 -10.67
C PHE A 19 22.79 -11.82 -9.19
N VAL A 20 21.56 -11.62 -8.69
CA VAL A 20 21.31 -11.12 -7.34
C VAL A 20 21.90 -12.08 -6.30
N SER A 21 22.60 -11.51 -5.31
CA SER A 21 23.21 -12.22 -4.18
C SER A 21 22.18 -13.01 -3.35
N ALA A 22 22.60 -14.16 -2.81
CA ALA A 22 21.85 -14.99 -1.85
C ALA A 22 21.48 -14.22 -0.56
N LYS A 23 22.18 -13.13 -0.27
CA LYS A 23 21.80 -12.17 0.78
C LYS A 23 20.37 -11.67 0.64
N TYR A 24 19.90 -11.51 -0.59
CA TYR A 24 18.53 -11.06 -0.88
C TYR A 24 17.61 -12.25 -1.20
N GLY A 25 16.37 -12.16 -0.72
CA GLY A 25 15.30 -13.14 -0.96
C GLY A 25 13.92 -12.48 -0.94
N GLY A 26 12.87 -13.29 -1.12
CA GLY A 26 11.49 -12.80 -1.18
C GLY A 26 11.24 -11.89 -2.39
N PHE A 27 11.72 -12.30 -3.57
CA PHE A 27 11.49 -11.60 -4.83
C PHE A 27 11.57 -12.58 -6.01
N GLN A 28 10.92 -12.23 -7.12
CA GLN A 28 11.01 -12.97 -8.39
C GLN A 28 11.53 -12.09 -9.56
N GLY A 29 11.53 -10.77 -9.39
CA GLY A 29 12.08 -9.81 -10.36
C GLY A 29 13.43 -9.27 -9.90
N GLY A 30 13.56 -7.94 -9.81
CA GLY A 30 14.76 -7.27 -9.29
C GLY A 30 14.67 -6.88 -7.81
N VAL A 31 15.81 -6.47 -7.26
CA VAL A 31 15.95 -5.87 -5.92
C VAL A 31 16.24 -4.39 -6.07
N ILE A 32 15.49 -3.56 -5.33
CA ILE A 32 15.78 -2.14 -5.16
C ILE A 32 16.20 -1.93 -3.71
N ASN A 33 17.46 -1.60 -3.52
CA ASN A 33 18.04 -1.33 -2.21
C ASN A 33 18.30 0.18 -2.10
N ALA A 34 17.47 0.88 -1.32
CA ALA A 34 17.57 2.32 -1.13
C ALA A 34 18.19 2.61 0.24
N LYS A 35 19.39 3.19 0.25
CA LYS A 35 20.12 3.53 1.48
C LYS A 35 19.88 4.98 1.84
N THR A 36 19.56 5.26 3.10
CA THR A 36 19.50 6.64 3.60
C THR A 36 20.89 7.17 3.92
N ARG A 37 21.13 8.44 3.61
CA ARG A 37 22.39 9.12 3.88
C ARG A 37 22.68 9.27 5.37
N ASP A 38 23.96 9.28 5.70
CA ASP A 38 24.45 9.65 7.03
C ASP A 38 24.49 11.19 7.15
N PRO A 39 24.41 11.75 8.37
CA PRO A 39 24.57 13.18 8.58
C PRO A 39 25.93 13.66 8.10
N LYS A 40 25.98 14.88 7.55
CA LYS A 40 27.24 15.57 7.27
C LYS A 40 27.96 15.98 8.55
N ARG A 41 29.29 16.06 8.48
CA ARG A 41 30.15 16.52 9.59
C ARG A 41 29.85 17.96 9.99
N GLU A 42 29.78 18.84 9.01
CA GLU A 42 29.44 20.26 9.21
C GLU A 42 27.96 20.42 9.55
N PHE A 43 27.66 21.37 10.44
CA PHE A 43 26.28 21.75 10.70
C PHE A 43 25.68 22.39 9.45
N GLY A 44 24.56 21.84 8.99
CA GLY A 44 23.90 22.29 7.79
C GLY A 44 22.41 22.00 7.81
N GLY A 45 21.70 22.63 6.87
CA GLY A 45 20.28 22.40 6.72
C GLY A 45 19.76 22.83 5.37
N LYS A 46 18.53 22.43 5.09
CA LYS A 46 17.80 22.77 3.87
C LYS A 46 16.39 23.12 4.26
N ILE A 47 15.87 24.25 3.78
CA ILE A 47 14.46 24.59 3.84
C ILE A 47 13.98 24.75 2.41
N TYR A 48 12.82 24.19 2.08
CA TYR A 48 12.22 24.37 0.77
C TYR A 48 10.71 24.53 0.85
N PHE A 49 10.18 25.22 -0.16
CA PHE A 49 8.76 25.37 -0.41
C PHE A 49 8.50 25.24 -1.92
N GLY A 50 7.43 24.55 -2.27
CA GLY A 50 7.00 24.35 -3.65
C GLY A 50 5.49 24.45 -3.77
N TYR A 51 5.03 25.02 -4.86
CA TYR A 51 3.61 25.22 -5.18
C TYR A 51 3.33 24.82 -6.62
N THR A 52 2.22 24.13 -6.85
CA THR A 52 1.63 23.96 -8.18
C THR A 52 0.11 23.94 -8.08
N SER A 53 -0.56 24.22 -9.18
CA SER A 53 -2.02 24.24 -9.28
C SER A 53 -2.49 23.91 -10.69
N ASP A 54 -3.80 23.79 -10.84
CA ASP A 54 -4.50 23.72 -12.13
C ASP A 54 -4.04 24.80 -13.11
N LYS A 55 -3.91 26.06 -12.65
CA LYS A 55 -3.45 27.20 -13.47
C LYS A 55 -2.00 27.09 -13.99
N LEU A 56 -1.19 26.22 -13.38
CA LEU A 56 0.22 26.01 -13.73
C LEU A 56 0.42 24.68 -14.48
N THR A 57 -0.67 23.98 -14.79
CA THR A 57 -0.63 22.62 -15.36
C THR A 57 -1.44 22.58 -16.64
N LYS A 58 -0.79 22.26 -17.76
CA LYS A 58 -1.50 21.93 -18.99
C LYS A 58 -1.78 20.44 -19.03
N VAL A 59 -3.05 20.06 -19.05
CA VAL A 59 -3.50 18.66 -19.11
C VAL A 59 -3.90 18.34 -20.54
N HIS A 60 -3.50 17.17 -21.02
CA HIS A 60 -3.88 16.63 -22.33
C HIS A 60 -4.92 15.54 -22.10
N ILE A 61 -6.09 15.70 -22.71
CA ILE A 61 -7.28 14.87 -22.47
C ILE A 61 -7.89 14.54 -23.81
N ASP A 62 -8.26 13.27 -23.97
CA ASP A 62 -9.01 12.81 -25.13
C ASP A 62 -10.34 13.55 -25.25
N ASP A 63 -10.75 13.88 -26.47
CA ASP A 63 -11.97 14.64 -26.74
C ASP A 63 -13.22 13.94 -26.17
N MET A 64 -13.23 12.60 -26.10
CA MET A 64 -14.34 11.83 -25.53
C MET A 64 -14.49 12.00 -24.01
N GLU A 65 -13.41 12.37 -23.31
CA GLU A 65 -13.35 12.46 -21.84
C GLU A 65 -13.36 13.91 -21.33
N GLN A 66 -13.28 14.90 -22.22
CA GLN A 66 -13.18 16.32 -21.83
C GLN A 66 -14.34 16.77 -20.94
N GLU A 67 -15.58 16.45 -21.31
CA GLU A 67 -16.76 16.85 -20.53
C GLU A 67 -16.72 16.23 -19.12
N SER A 68 -16.52 14.91 -19.03
CA SER A 68 -16.37 14.19 -17.76
C SER A 68 -15.25 14.74 -16.89
N TYR A 69 -14.11 15.09 -17.51
CA TYR A 69 -12.95 15.62 -16.81
C TYR A 69 -13.22 17.00 -16.23
N TYR A 70 -13.68 17.95 -17.05
CA TYR A 70 -13.92 19.32 -16.59
C TYR A 70 -15.06 19.39 -15.59
N TYR A 71 -15.99 18.43 -15.68
CA TYR A 71 -17.10 18.35 -14.76
C TYR A 71 -16.71 17.71 -13.41
N ALA A 72 -15.88 16.67 -13.43
CA ALA A 72 -15.20 16.09 -12.26
C ALA A 72 -16.09 15.68 -11.09
N THR A 73 -17.00 14.72 -11.31
CA THR A 73 -17.78 14.06 -10.25
C THR A 73 -17.10 12.86 -9.61
N SER A 74 -16.06 12.34 -10.27
CA SER A 74 -15.24 11.24 -9.78
C SER A 74 -13.94 11.76 -9.18
N SER A 75 -13.34 11.01 -8.26
CA SER A 75 -12.01 11.35 -7.71
C SER A 75 -10.87 11.12 -8.72
N SER A 76 -11.16 10.45 -9.84
CA SER A 76 -10.22 10.24 -10.96
C SER A 76 -10.00 11.49 -11.82
N TYR A 77 -10.94 12.44 -11.82
CA TYR A 77 -10.85 13.68 -12.58
C TYR A 77 -10.65 14.86 -11.63
N GLN A 78 -9.61 15.67 -11.87
CA GLN A 78 -9.14 16.68 -10.92
C GLN A 78 -8.74 17.99 -11.64
N PRO A 79 -9.69 18.64 -12.36
CA PRO A 79 -9.41 19.85 -13.14
C PRO A 79 -9.04 21.04 -12.26
N GLU A 80 -9.47 21.05 -10.99
CA GLU A 80 -9.25 22.14 -10.05
C GLU A 80 -8.52 21.61 -8.82
N PHE A 81 -7.24 21.96 -8.69
CA PHE A 81 -6.42 21.51 -7.58
C PHE A 81 -5.34 22.53 -7.19
N LYS A 82 -4.95 22.49 -5.92
CA LYS A 82 -3.79 23.19 -5.39
C LYS A 82 -2.92 22.20 -4.63
N LYS A 83 -1.60 22.30 -4.78
CA LYS A 83 -0.63 21.42 -4.13
C LYS A 83 0.53 22.23 -3.55
N TYR A 84 0.85 21.95 -2.30
CA TYR A 84 1.90 22.60 -1.53
C TYR A 84 2.87 21.52 -1.05
N LYS A 85 4.16 21.74 -1.24
CA LYS A 85 5.23 20.89 -0.72
C LYS A 85 6.13 21.76 0.14
N SER A 86 6.40 21.37 1.36
CA SER A 86 7.38 22.03 2.22
C SER A 86 8.26 21.00 2.90
N GLY A 87 9.42 21.44 3.37
CA GLY A 87 10.27 20.61 4.18
C GLY A 87 11.43 21.36 4.78
N VAL A 88 11.98 20.77 5.83
CA VAL A 88 13.16 21.22 6.55
C VAL A 88 14.02 20.02 6.88
N THR A 89 15.31 20.14 6.62
CA THR A 89 16.32 19.17 7.03
C THR A 89 17.36 19.90 7.86
N LEU A 90 17.79 19.30 8.98
CA LEU A 90 18.88 19.78 9.82
C LEU A 90 19.81 18.61 10.11
N GLU A 91 21.11 18.82 9.98
CA GLU A 91 22.10 17.78 10.21
C GLU A 91 23.41 18.36 10.74
N GLY A 92 24.19 17.51 11.40
CA GLY A 92 25.52 17.86 11.88
C GLY A 92 26.05 16.86 12.89
N TYR A 93 27.33 17.01 13.23
CA TYR A 93 27.95 16.26 14.32
C TYR A 93 27.89 17.06 15.62
N VAL A 94 27.35 16.43 16.67
CA VAL A 94 27.27 17.01 18.03
C VAL A 94 28.56 16.74 18.80
N SER A 95 29.30 15.70 18.42
CA SER A 95 30.65 15.39 18.91
C SER A 95 31.49 14.79 17.78
N GLU A 96 32.77 14.49 18.03
CA GLU A 96 33.64 13.82 17.04
C GLU A 96 33.10 12.46 16.57
N ASN A 97 32.29 11.79 17.41
CA ASN A 97 31.86 10.41 17.18
C ASN A 97 30.35 10.27 17.00
N PHE A 98 29.58 11.36 17.09
CA PHE A 98 28.11 11.31 17.03
C PHE A 98 27.52 12.38 16.11
N GLY A 99 26.88 11.92 15.03
CA GLY A 99 26.12 12.70 14.08
C GLY A 99 24.62 12.52 14.24
N LEU A 100 23.86 13.57 13.96
CA LEU A 100 22.40 13.56 13.97
C LEU A 100 21.84 14.22 12.71
N MET A 101 20.77 13.65 12.16
CA MET A 101 20.01 14.21 11.04
C MET A 101 18.52 14.15 11.35
N PHE A 102 17.86 15.28 11.24
CA PHE A 102 16.41 15.44 11.29
C PHE A 102 15.89 15.91 9.93
N ASP A 103 14.81 15.31 9.46
CA ASP A 103 14.07 15.75 8.28
C ASP A 103 12.57 15.73 8.56
N TYR A 104 11.91 16.82 8.18
CA TYR A 104 10.47 16.91 8.11
C TYR A 104 10.08 17.36 6.72
N ASN A 105 9.11 16.68 6.13
CA ASN A 105 8.49 17.12 4.89
C ASN A 105 6.98 16.90 4.93
N ARG A 106 6.27 17.80 4.25
CA ARG A 106 4.82 17.78 4.13
C ARG A 106 4.43 18.01 2.69
N LEU A 107 3.50 17.19 2.23
CA LEU A 107 2.80 17.36 0.97
C LEU A 107 1.31 17.48 1.25
N TYR A 108 0.73 18.60 0.84
CA TYR A 108 -0.68 18.89 1.05
C TYR A 108 -1.35 19.27 -0.27
N SER A 109 -2.55 18.78 -0.50
CA SER A 109 -3.35 19.11 -1.67
C SER A 109 -4.82 19.29 -1.33
N THR A 110 -5.42 20.30 -1.96
CA THR A 110 -6.88 20.48 -2.00
C THR A 110 -7.32 20.27 -3.44
N ILE A 111 -8.34 19.44 -3.64
CA ILE A 111 -8.93 19.13 -4.94
C ILE A 111 -10.42 19.44 -4.84
N LEU A 112 -10.95 20.17 -5.82
CA LEU A 112 -12.38 20.44 -5.91
C LEU A 112 -13.04 19.39 -6.78
N GLN A 113 -14.14 18.82 -6.28
CA GLN A 113 -14.97 17.85 -6.98
C GLN A 113 -16.41 18.36 -7.01
N ARG A 114 -17.12 18.19 -8.13
CA ARG A 114 -18.56 18.45 -8.18
C ARG A 114 -19.35 17.35 -7.48
N LYS A 115 -20.42 17.72 -6.79
CA LYS A 115 -21.27 16.78 -6.05
C LYS A 115 -22.23 16.00 -6.94
N TYR A 116 -22.78 16.66 -7.94
CA TYR A 116 -23.80 16.14 -8.85
C TYR A 116 -23.21 16.00 -10.24
N SER A 117 -23.77 15.12 -11.08
CA SER A 117 -23.49 14.89 -12.51
C SER A 117 -24.16 15.96 -13.40
N ALA A 118 -23.54 16.28 -14.54
CA ALA A 118 -23.95 17.39 -15.42
C ALA A 118 -25.23 17.11 -16.20
N ASP A 119 -25.58 15.83 -16.32
CA ASP A 119 -26.63 15.40 -17.22
C ASP A 119 -28.01 15.90 -16.76
N TYR A 120 -28.89 16.15 -17.73
CA TYR A 120 -30.25 16.75 -17.71
C TYR A 120 -31.24 16.39 -16.58
N ASP A 121 -30.87 15.55 -15.63
CA ASP A 121 -31.69 15.07 -14.51
C ASP A 121 -31.48 15.86 -13.19
N ILE A 122 -30.56 16.83 -13.14
CA ILE A 122 -30.36 17.66 -11.94
C ILE A 122 -31.26 18.89 -11.90
N ASP A 123 -31.60 19.33 -10.69
CA ASP A 123 -31.94 20.73 -10.46
C ASP A 123 -30.76 21.60 -10.92
N VAL A 124 -30.99 22.43 -11.95
CA VAL A 124 -29.97 23.28 -12.58
C VAL A 124 -29.27 24.19 -11.57
N SER A 125 -29.96 24.56 -10.47
CA SER A 125 -29.38 25.37 -9.40
C SER A 125 -28.26 24.66 -8.62
N LYS A 126 -28.25 23.33 -8.61
CA LYS A 126 -27.27 22.51 -7.85
C LYS A 126 -26.06 22.07 -8.66
N LYS A 127 -26.05 22.35 -9.98
CA LYS A 127 -25.03 21.85 -10.93
C LYS A 127 -23.59 22.23 -10.62
N ASP A 128 -23.40 23.37 -9.93
CA ASP A 128 -22.08 23.93 -9.61
C ASP A 128 -21.71 23.73 -8.15
N GLU A 129 -22.48 22.94 -7.40
CA GLU A 129 -22.11 22.57 -6.04
C GLU A 129 -20.84 21.72 -6.04
N LYS A 130 -19.81 22.22 -5.35
CA LYS A 130 -18.51 21.57 -5.19
C LYS A 130 -18.29 21.13 -3.75
N ARG A 131 -17.37 20.19 -3.58
CA ARG A 131 -16.86 19.71 -2.29
C ARG A 131 -15.35 19.61 -2.36
N ASN A 132 -14.69 19.87 -1.22
CA ASN A 132 -13.24 19.77 -1.09
C ASN A 132 -12.85 18.35 -0.74
N MET A 133 -11.91 17.78 -1.51
CA MET A 133 -11.11 16.65 -1.10
C MET A 133 -9.75 17.19 -0.63
N HIS A 134 -9.25 16.65 0.48
CA HIS A 134 -7.92 16.93 0.97
C HIS A 134 -7.05 15.69 0.86
N ARG A 135 -5.76 15.89 0.58
CA ARG A 135 -4.73 14.85 0.68
C ARG A 135 -3.53 15.43 1.41
N MET A 136 -3.09 14.76 2.46
CA MET A 136 -1.93 15.16 3.25
C MET A 136 -1.03 13.95 3.44
N ASN A 137 0.27 14.16 3.28
CA ASN A 137 1.31 13.20 3.62
C ASN A 137 2.41 13.96 4.34
N GLU A 138 2.80 13.49 5.52
CA GLU A 138 3.88 14.03 6.31
C GLU A 138 4.90 12.93 6.58
N ASN A 139 6.18 13.29 6.65
CA ASN A 139 7.23 12.36 7.02
C ASN A 139 8.17 13.07 7.99
N TYR A 140 8.37 12.46 9.15
CA TYR A 140 9.30 12.87 10.18
C TYR A 140 10.37 11.80 10.26
N PHE A 141 11.62 12.17 9.98
CA PHE A 141 12.75 11.27 10.00
C PHE A 141 13.80 11.79 10.97
N LEU A 142 14.28 10.91 11.84
CA LEU A 142 15.43 11.19 12.71
C LEU A 142 16.40 10.02 12.60
N LYS A 143 17.67 10.33 12.34
CA LYS A 143 18.74 9.34 12.24
C LYS A 143 19.93 9.80 13.05
N GLY A 144 20.45 8.91 13.88
CA GLY A 144 21.73 9.06 14.54
C GLY A 144 22.79 8.19 13.89
N VAL A 145 24.04 8.63 13.92
CA VAL A 145 25.20 7.82 13.58
C VAL A 145 26.22 8.00 14.68
N TYR A 146 26.50 6.91 15.41
CA TYR A 146 27.62 6.85 16.34
C TYR A 146 28.70 5.96 15.75
N THR A 147 29.97 6.38 15.83
CA THR A 147 31.10 5.59 15.35
C THR A 147 32.25 5.65 16.33
N ASN A 148 32.95 4.54 16.52
CA ASN A 148 34.28 4.47 17.14
C ASN A 148 35.18 3.54 16.31
N ASP A 149 36.34 3.17 16.83
CA ASP A 149 37.37 2.38 16.12
C ASP A 149 36.89 1.04 15.55
N ARG A 150 35.83 0.45 16.10
CA ARG A 150 35.33 -0.88 15.67
C ARG A 150 33.83 -0.98 15.53
N LEU A 151 33.07 -0.01 16.04
CA LEU A 151 31.62 -0.08 16.14
C LEU A 151 31.00 1.14 15.47
N LYS A 152 30.05 0.88 14.57
CA LYS A 152 29.13 1.88 14.04
C LYS A 152 27.70 1.53 14.42
N LEU A 153 27.01 2.45 15.08
CA LEU A 153 25.58 2.34 15.41
C LEU A 153 24.79 3.35 14.58
N THR A 154 23.71 2.89 13.95
CA THR A 154 22.88 3.71 13.06
C THR A 154 21.40 3.58 13.43
N PRO A 155 20.95 4.14 14.57
CA PRO A 155 19.54 4.20 14.92
C PRO A 155 18.79 5.18 14.00
N SER A 156 17.59 4.83 13.58
CA SER A 156 16.69 5.72 12.86
C SER A 156 15.22 5.46 13.17
N ILE A 157 14.42 6.52 13.10
CA ILE A 157 12.97 6.50 13.21
C ILE A 157 12.38 7.29 12.03
N LEU A 158 11.37 6.69 11.39
CA LEU A 158 10.51 7.34 10.41
C LEU A 158 9.07 7.27 10.91
N TYR A 159 8.40 8.40 11.05
CA TYR A 159 6.96 8.48 11.25
C TYR A 159 6.34 9.16 10.04
N ALA A 160 5.46 8.46 9.32
CA ALA A 160 4.92 8.92 8.05
C ALA A 160 3.38 8.85 8.00
N PRO A 161 2.66 9.75 8.69
CA PRO A 161 1.21 9.79 8.64
C PRO A 161 0.70 10.40 7.32
N TYR A 162 -0.45 9.92 6.88
CA TYR A 162 -1.19 10.50 5.77
C TYR A 162 -2.68 10.56 6.08
N SER A 163 -3.37 11.49 5.42
CA SER A 163 -4.82 11.56 5.43
C SER A 163 -5.35 11.92 4.04
N ALA A 164 -6.53 11.42 3.72
CA ALA A 164 -7.20 11.70 2.47
C ALA A 164 -8.72 11.72 2.67
N THR A 165 -9.39 12.68 2.04
CA THR A 165 -10.85 12.67 1.90
C THR A 165 -11.20 12.20 0.51
N TYR A 166 -12.03 11.17 0.44
CA TYR A 166 -12.62 10.67 -0.79
C TYR A 166 -14.11 10.91 -0.76
N TYR A 167 -14.65 11.13 -1.95
CA TYR A 167 -16.06 10.95 -2.15
C TYR A 167 -16.30 10.02 -3.34
N SER A 168 -17.14 9.03 -3.13
CA SER A 168 -17.66 8.22 -4.22
C SER A 168 -18.67 9.03 -5.04
N ILE A 169 -18.99 8.50 -6.21
CA ILE A 169 -20.18 8.90 -6.94
C ILE A 169 -21.36 8.23 -6.20
N GLY A 170 -22.41 8.97 -5.83
CA GLY A 170 -23.63 8.38 -5.25
C GLY A 170 -24.18 9.01 -3.97
N GLY A 171 -24.90 10.12 -4.08
CA GLY A 171 -25.66 10.69 -2.97
C GLY A 171 -24.86 11.58 -2.03
N GLU A 172 -25.54 12.12 -1.02
CA GLU A 172 -24.94 12.87 0.08
C GLU A 172 -24.09 11.98 1.02
N ASN A 173 -24.41 10.68 1.07
CA ASN A 173 -23.75 9.66 1.89
C ASN A 173 -22.53 9.03 1.21
N ALA A 174 -21.75 9.85 0.51
CA ALA A 174 -20.67 9.40 -0.35
C ALA A 174 -19.27 9.61 0.25
N LYS A 175 -19.15 10.09 1.49
CA LYS A 175 -17.86 10.55 2.06
C LYS A 175 -17.12 9.40 2.76
N ALA A 176 -15.84 9.26 2.43
CA ALA A 176 -14.90 8.44 3.17
C ALA A 176 -13.66 9.28 3.56
N GLU A 177 -13.28 9.25 4.83
CA GLU A 177 -12.02 9.78 5.32
C GLU A 177 -11.07 8.63 5.59
N VAL A 178 -9.89 8.68 4.99
CA VAL A 178 -8.83 7.71 5.23
C VAL A 178 -7.72 8.40 6.00
N LYS A 179 -7.32 7.83 7.12
CA LYS A 179 -6.12 8.21 7.88
C LYS A 179 -5.24 6.99 7.97
N GLY A 180 -3.95 7.15 7.79
CA GLY A 180 -3.04 6.03 7.90
C GLY A 180 -1.60 6.48 7.99
N GLY A 181 -0.71 5.53 7.81
CA GLY A 181 0.72 5.77 7.85
C GLY A 181 1.40 4.70 8.68
N GLY A 182 2.42 5.10 9.41
CA GLY A 182 3.09 4.20 10.32
C GLY A 182 4.42 4.71 10.83
N VAL A 183 5.05 3.85 11.62
CA VAL A 183 6.36 4.07 12.25
C VAL A 183 7.31 2.97 11.79
N ASN A 184 8.48 3.36 11.30
CA ASN A 184 9.61 2.48 11.10
C ASN A 184 10.69 2.83 12.12
N LEU A 185 11.09 1.87 12.94
CA LEU A 185 12.26 1.95 13.80
C LEU A 185 13.30 1.01 13.22
N ASN A 186 14.54 1.49 13.10
CA ASN A 186 15.65 0.68 12.66
C ASN A 186 16.90 0.94 13.51
N LEU A 187 17.64 -0.10 13.85
CA LEU A 187 18.95 -0.04 14.47
C LEU A 187 19.93 -0.89 13.67
N GLY A 188 20.83 -0.23 12.95
CA GLY A 188 22.01 -0.86 12.34
C GLY A 188 23.17 -0.91 13.34
N VAL A 189 23.87 -2.04 13.38
CA VAL A 189 25.05 -2.29 14.20
C VAL A 189 26.11 -2.95 13.33
N ASP A 190 27.17 -2.23 13.01
CA ASP A 190 28.32 -2.75 12.29
C ASP A 190 29.49 -2.88 13.28
N TYR A 191 30.04 -4.07 13.42
CA TYR A 191 31.19 -4.35 14.28
C TYR A 191 32.34 -4.96 13.48
N GLU A 192 33.48 -4.29 13.49
CA GLU A 192 34.73 -4.71 12.86
C GLU A 192 35.52 -5.61 13.81
N PHE A 193 35.49 -6.91 13.51
CA PHE A 193 36.48 -7.85 14.03
C PHE A 193 37.78 -7.74 13.21
N ASN A 194 38.88 -8.28 13.74
CA ASN A 194 40.19 -8.19 13.07
C ASN A 194 40.23 -8.81 11.65
N SER A 195 39.29 -9.69 11.30
CA SER A 195 39.27 -10.39 9.99
C SER A 195 37.86 -10.57 9.44
N ALA A 196 36.89 -9.81 9.98
CA ALA A 196 35.50 -9.89 9.55
C ALA A 196 34.70 -8.65 9.96
N LEU A 197 33.73 -8.29 9.13
CA LEU A 197 32.74 -7.26 9.43
C LEU A 197 31.40 -7.93 9.75
N PHE A 198 30.95 -7.77 10.99
CA PHE A 198 29.65 -8.28 11.43
C PHE A 198 28.61 -7.17 11.43
N LYS A 199 27.60 -7.31 10.56
CA LYS A 199 26.49 -6.37 10.44
C LYS A 199 25.24 -6.98 11.02
N GLN A 200 24.56 -6.25 11.88
CA GLN A 200 23.24 -6.60 12.40
C GLN A 200 22.27 -5.44 12.14
N ASN A 201 21.02 -5.78 11.86
CA ASN A 201 19.97 -4.79 11.68
C ASN A 201 18.68 -5.28 12.35
N PHE A 202 18.15 -4.44 13.23
CA PHE A 202 16.88 -4.67 13.94
C PHE A 202 15.85 -3.67 13.43
N GLY A 203 14.82 -4.17 12.75
CA GLY A 203 13.73 -3.37 12.19
C GLY A 203 12.39 -3.67 12.86
N LEU A 204 11.65 -2.63 13.22
CA LEU A 204 10.24 -2.70 13.58
C LEU A 204 9.46 -1.75 12.67
N ASN A 205 8.51 -2.28 11.91
CA ASN A 205 7.65 -1.50 11.04
C ASN A 205 6.19 -1.71 11.41
N THR A 206 5.53 -0.68 11.92
CA THR A 206 4.09 -0.70 12.23
C THR A 206 3.38 0.22 11.26
N THR A 207 2.39 -0.28 10.54
CA THR A 207 1.55 0.52 9.65
C THR A 207 0.08 0.34 9.99
N SER A 208 -0.67 1.43 9.92
CA SER A 208 -2.12 1.41 10.11
C SER A 208 -2.86 2.17 9.01
N MET A 209 -4.10 1.78 8.77
CA MET A 209 -5.04 2.50 7.93
C MET A 209 -6.44 2.40 8.54
N ASP A 210 -7.02 3.54 8.84
CA ASP A 210 -8.39 3.72 9.28
C ASP A 210 -9.15 4.39 8.12
N ARG A 211 -10.28 3.81 7.71
CA ARG A 211 -11.24 4.43 6.82
C ARG A 211 -12.56 4.63 7.57
N GLN A 212 -12.92 5.89 7.76
CA GLN A 212 -14.20 6.31 8.33
C GLN A 212 -15.14 6.77 7.22
N THR A 213 -16.42 6.51 7.38
CA THR A 213 -17.46 6.76 6.37
C THR A 213 -18.65 7.47 7.01
N ASN A 214 -19.41 8.26 6.25
CA ASN A 214 -20.63 8.88 6.74
C ASN A 214 -21.89 8.02 6.56
N SER A 215 -21.71 6.73 6.29
CA SER A 215 -22.77 5.75 6.07
C SER A 215 -22.40 4.43 6.75
N ASP A 216 -23.35 3.55 6.95
CA ASP A 216 -23.19 2.15 7.37
C ASP A 216 -23.87 1.20 6.37
N LYS A 217 -24.15 1.70 5.16
CA LYS A 217 -24.81 0.97 4.08
C LYS A 217 -24.15 1.25 2.75
N MET A 218 -24.33 0.31 1.83
CA MET A 218 -24.00 0.44 0.42
C MET A 218 -25.10 -0.26 -0.37
N LEU A 219 -26.15 0.47 -0.72
CA LEU A 219 -27.32 -0.06 -1.42
C LEU A 219 -27.29 0.38 -2.88
N VAL A 220 -27.34 -0.58 -3.80
CA VAL A 220 -27.33 -0.31 -5.24
C VAL A 220 -28.75 -0.40 -5.79
N TRP A 221 -29.39 0.76 -5.93
CA TRP A 221 -30.76 0.92 -6.41
C TRP A 221 -30.82 1.11 -7.92
N TRP A 222 -31.94 0.78 -8.54
CA TRP A 222 -32.26 1.33 -9.85
C TRP A 222 -32.57 2.83 -9.70
N LYS A 223 -32.10 3.64 -10.64
CA LYS A 223 -32.28 5.09 -10.59
C LYS A 223 -33.76 5.46 -10.53
N SER A 224 -34.16 6.20 -9.50
CA SER A 224 -35.51 6.76 -9.31
C SER A 224 -35.50 8.29 -9.40
N LYS A 225 -36.68 8.90 -9.55
CA LYS A 225 -36.82 10.38 -9.54
C LYS A 225 -36.22 11.03 -8.29
N THR A 226 -36.36 10.37 -7.13
CA THR A 226 -35.85 10.88 -5.84
C THR A 226 -34.32 10.83 -5.72
N MET A 227 -33.63 10.12 -6.62
CA MET A 227 -32.18 9.94 -6.60
C MET A 227 -31.48 10.52 -7.83
N GLN A 228 -32.19 11.35 -8.61
CA GLN A 228 -31.65 11.97 -9.81
C GLN A 228 -30.46 12.89 -9.50
N GLY A 229 -29.51 12.96 -10.44
CA GLY A 229 -28.41 13.90 -10.40
C GLY A 229 -27.11 13.45 -9.71
N TYR A 230 -27.12 12.38 -8.92
CA TYR A 230 -25.89 11.85 -8.33
C TYR A 230 -25.07 10.99 -9.30
N MET A 231 -25.65 10.57 -10.41
CA MET A 231 -25.05 9.69 -11.42
C MET A 231 -25.33 10.22 -12.83
N PRO A 232 -24.47 9.92 -13.82
CA PRO A 232 -24.76 10.20 -15.22
C PRO A 232 -26.15 9.69 -15.65
N SER A 233 -26.79 10.39 -16.59
CA SER A 233 -28.08 10.05 -17.19
C SER A 233 -28.12 8.63 -17.75
N LYS A 234 -27.03 8.21 -18.38
CA LYS A 234 -26.87 6.88 -18.98
C LYS A 234 -26.75 5.76 -17.94
N THR A 235 -26.46 6.09 -16.68
CA THR A 235 -26.34 5.10 -15.61
C THR A 235 -27.71 4.67 -15.12
N THR A 236 -27.95 3.36 -15.13
CA THR A 236 -29.24 2.78 -14.72
C THR A 236 -29.39 2.61 -13.21
N THR A 237 -28.30 2.71 -12.45
CA THR A 237 -28.26 2.46 -11.02
C THR A 237 -27.64 3.62 -10.24
N VAL A 238 -28.02 3.76 -8.98
CA VAL A 238 -27.43 4.70 -8.03
C VAL A 238 -26.97 3.94 -6.80
N ILE A 239 -25.81 4.32 -6.27
CA ILE A 239 -25.29 3.79 -5.01
C ILE A 239 -25.72 4.76 -3.90
N ASP A 240 -26.40 4.26 -2.88
CA ASP A 240 -26.71 4.96 -1.64
C ASP A 240 -25.79 4.43 -0.53
N GLY A 241 -24.89 5.30 -0.08
CA GLY A 241 -23.90 4.99 0.95
C GLY A 241 -22.57 4.44 0.40
N VAL A 242 -21.59 4.33 1.29
CA VAL A 242 -20.20 3.94 0.98
C VAL A 242 -19.70 2.73 1.79
N GLY A 243 -20.60 2.09 2.54
CA GLY A 243 -20.27 1.03 3.48
C GLY A 243 -19.84 1.58 4.83
N GLY A 244 -19.22 0.75 5.66
CA GLY A 244 -18.83 1.08 7.02
C GLY A 244 -17.35 1.41 7.21
N ASP A 245 -16.93 1.35 8.46
CA ASP A 245 -15.59 1.77 8.87
C ASP A 245 -14.68 0.56 9.01
N ILE A 246 -13.44 0.72 8.58
CA ILE A 246 -12.45 -0.36 8.60
C ILE A 246 -11.14 0.14 9.20
N GLU A 247 -10.50 -0.73 9.96
CA GLU A 247 -9.16 -0.52 10.49
C GLU A 247 -8.26 -1.69 10.08
N GLN A 248 -7.12 -1.36 9.49
CA GLN A 248 -6.08 -2.32 9.13
C GLN A 248 -4.82 -1.97 9.91
N ASN A 249 -4.21 -2.97 10.53
CA ASN A 249 -2.94 -2.83 11.23
C ASN A 249 -1.99 -3.92 10.77
N GLN A 250 -0.73 -3.58 10.57
CA GLN A 250 0.32 -4.54 10.29
C GLN A 250 1.57 -4.17 11.08
N LYS A 251 2.13 -5.14 11.80
CA LYS A 251 3.39 -5.04 12.53
C LYS A 251 4.37 -6.05 11.96
N ASN A 252 5.51 -5.57 11.47
CA ASN A 252 6.60 -6.39 10.98
C ASN A 252 7.84 -6.21 11.86
N LEU A 253 8.34 -7.30 12.42
CA LEU A 253 9.61 -7.39 13.14
C LEU A 253 10.60 -8.10 12.24
N LEU A 254 11.72 -7.46 11.93
CA LEU A 254 12.77 -7.99 11.07
C LEU A 254 14.11 -7.92 11.81
N TYR A 255 14.74 -9.08 11.99
CA TYR A 255 16.14 -9.15 12.37
C TYR A 255 16.94 -9.72 11.21
N SER A 256 18.05 -9.08 10.87
CA SER A 256 19.01 -9.63 9.90
C SER A 256 20.43 -9.50 10.44
N SER A 257 21.22 -10.54 10.24
CA SER A 257 22.65 -10.53 10.55
C SER A 257 23.46 -11.05 9.38
N SER A 258 24.66 -10.50 9.19
CA SER A 258 25.60 -10.98 8.19
C SER A 258 27.04 -10.80 8.67
N ILE A 259 27.89 -11.78 8.39
CA ILE A 259 29.34 -11.70 8.59
C ILE A 259 29.98 -11.74 7.21
N ASP A 260 30.78 -10.72 6.92
CA ASP A 260 31.63 -10.63 5.72
C ASP A 260 33.08 -10.83 6.16
N PHE A 261 33.73 -11.92 5.75
CA PHE A 261 35.12 -12.20 6.09
C PHE A 261 36.10 -11.46 5.16
N GLU A 262 37.32 -11.23 5.62
CA GLU A 262 38.42 -10.77 4.76
C GLU A 262 38.87 -11.85 3.76
N ASP A 263 39.61 -11.45 2.74
CA ASP A 263 40.14 -12.37 1.73
C ASP A 263 41.13 -13.34 2.38
N VAL A 264 40.96 -14.63 2.09
CA VAL A 264 41.88 -15.70 2.50
C VAL A 264 42.52 -16.30 1.26
N ASP A 265 43.82 -16.05 1.11
CA ASP A 265 44.61 -16.56 -0.01
C ASP A 265 45.22 -17.93 0.32
N ILE A 266 44.85 -18.94 -0.47
CA ILE A 266 45.34 -20.31 -0.31
C ILE A 266 45.74 -20.83 -1.70
N PHE A 267 47.03 -21.13 -1.89
CA PHE A 267 47.58 -21.69 -3.14
C PHE A 267 47.20 -20.92 -4.42
N GLY A 268 47.19 -19.58 -4.37
CA GLY A 268 46.84 -18.72 -5.52
C GLY A 268 45.33 -18.59 -5.78
N ILE A 269 44.51 -19.07 -4.85
CA ILE A 269 43.05 -18.92 -4.84
C ILE A 269 42.69 -17.99 -3.69
N SER A 270 42.07 -16.85 -4.01
CA SER A 270 41.57 -15.89 -3.03
C SER A 270 40.10 -16.17 -2.75
N ASN A 271 39.71 -16.37 -1.50
CA ASN A 271 38.33 -16.68 -1.11
C ASN A 271 37.79 -15.59 -0.19
N ARG A 272 36.55 -15.14 -0.43
CA ARG A 272 35.83 -14.20 0.44
C ARG A 272 34.48 -14.76 0.82
N PHE A 273 34.41 -15.30 2.02
CA PHE A 273 33.20 -15.88 2.56
C PHE A 273 32.27 -14.80 3.12
N SER A 274 30.97 -14.96 2.88
CA SER A 274 29.92 -14.18 3.52
C SER A 274 28.75 -15.09 3.89
N LEU A 275 28.21 -14.93 5.09
CA LEU A 275 27.03 -15.67 5.53
C LEU A 275 26.09 -14.78 6.32
N GLY A 276 24.83 -15.16 6.39
CA GLY A 276 23.86 -14.40 7.17
C GLY A 276 22.57 -15.13 7.48
N THR A 277 21.84 -14.56 8.42
CA THR A 277 20.51 -15.03 8.83
C THR A 277 19.50 -13.89 8.78
N GLN A 278 18.23 -14.24 8.58
CA GLN A 278 17.12 -13.30 8.62
C GLN A 278 15.93 -13.96 9.31
N LEU A 279 15.37 -13.28 10.30
CA LEU A 279 14.15 -13.67 11.01
C LEU A 279 13.10 -12.57 10.81
N GLU A 280 11.93 -12.95 10.35
CA GLU A 280 10.81 -12.03 10.11
C GLU A 280 9.55 -12.54 10.81
N LYS A 281 8.86 -11.65 11.52
CA LYS A 281 7.53 -11.90 12.07
C LYS A 281 6.57 -10.80 11.65
N ILE A 282 5.53 -11.17 10.94
CA ILE A 282 4.45 -10.27 10.53
C ILE A 282 3.19 -10.65 11.29
N ASN A 283 2.60 -9.68 11.98
CA ASN A 283 1.24 -9.74 12.50
C ASN A 283 0.39 -8.75 11.69
N ALA A 284 -0.75 -9.19 11.19
CA ALA A 284 -1.66 -8.34 10.45
C ALA A 284 -3.10 -8.55 10.90
N LYS A 285 -3.79 -7.44 11.11
CA LYS A 285 -5.15 -7.36 11.61
C LYS A 285 -6.01 -6.57 10.63
N TYR A 286 -7.23 -7.03 10.42
CA TYR A 286 -8.29 -6.30 9.73
C TYR A 286 -9.54 -6.32 10.60
N ASP A 287 -10.12 -5.16 10.83
CA ASP A 287 -11.26 -4.95 11.73
C ASP A 287 -12.33 -4.11 11.02
N ILE A 288 -13.59 -4.52 11.11
CA ILE A 288 -14.73 -3.73 10.66
C ILE A 288 -15.29 -3.03 11.89
N THR A 289 -14.76 -1.84 12.18
CA THR A 289 -15.06 -1.10 13.41
C THR A 289 -16.48 -0.54 13.43
N LYS A 290 -17.03 -0.23 12.25
CA LYS A 290 -18.46 0.06 12.07
C LYS A 290 -19.05 -0.96 11.08
N PRO A 291 -19.79 -1.96 11.57
CA PRO A 291 -20.45 -2.95 10.72
C PRO A 291 -21.33 -2.27 9.68
N TYR A 292 -21.44 -2.88 8.52
CA TYR A 292 -22.23 -2.32 7.44
C TYR A 292 -22.95 -3.37 6.63
N ILE A 293 -23.97 -2.90 5.93
CA ILE A 293 -24.78 -3.71 5.03
C ILE A 293 -24.53 -3.33 3.57
N ARG A 294 -24.57 -4.32 2.71
CA ARG A 294 -24.51 -4.14 1.27
C ARG A 294 -25.66 -4.89 0.62
N ALA A 295 -26.39 -4.25 -0.26
CA ALA A 295 -27.39 -4.92 -1.07
C ALA A 295 -27.22 -4.51 -2.53
N ILE A 296 -27.32 -5.51 -3.40
CA ILE A 296 -27.28 -5.33 -4.86
C ILE A 296 -28.51 -6.01 -5.44
N SER A 297 -28.87 -5.62 -6.67
CA SER A 297 -29.97 -6.25 -7.43
C SER A 297 -31.35 -6.00 -6.82
N ALA A 298 -31.75 -4.73 -6.71
CA ALA A 298 -33.13 -4.39 -6.37
C ALA A 298 -34.10 -4.96 -7.41
N ILE A 299 -35.27 -5.41 -6.96
CA ILE A 299 -36.34 -5.96 -7.79
C ILE A 299 -37.62 -5.13 -7.64
N ARG A 300 -38.54 -5.26 -8.60
CA ARG A 300 -39.83 -4.56 -8.58
C ARG A 300 -40.64 -4.95 -7.34
N LEU A 301 -41.13 -3.96 -6.61
CA LEU A 301 -42.22 -4.16 -5.66
C LEU A 301 -43.54 -4.22 -6.43
N GLY A 302 -44.33 -5.27 -6.21
CA GLY A 302 -45.58 -5.50 -6.94
C GLY A 302 -46.63 -4.41 -6.70
N ASP A 303 -47.53 -4.22 -7.65
CA ASP A 303 -48.57 -3.19 -7.56
C ASP A 303 -49.48 -3.45 -6.34
N GLY A 304 -49.85 -2.38 -5.63
CA GLY A 304 -50.64 -2.46 -4.40
C GLY A 304 -49.89 -2.87 -3.13
N LYS A 305 -48.58 -3.15 -3.22
CA LYS A 305 -47.70 -3.36 -2.06
C LYS A 305 -46.97 -2.07 -1.71
N THR A 306 -46.73 -1.86 -0.43
CA THR A 306 -45.99 -0.71 0.12
C THR A 306 -44.80 -1.18 0.93
N CYS A 307 -43.80 -0.33 1.05
CA CYS A 307 -42.66 -0.60 1.93
C CYS A 307 -43.10 -0.60 3.40
N ALA A 308 -42.56 -1.52 4.20
CA ALA A 308 -42.74 -1.47 5.64
C ALA A 308 -42.08 -0.21 6.21
N ALA A 309 -42.69 0.39 7.24
CA ALA A 309 -42.17 1.59 7.87
C ALA A 309 -40.75 1.34 8.41
N GLY A 310 -39.78 2.16 7.98
CA GLY A 310 -38.38 2.05 8.39
C GLY A 310 -37.56 0.97 7.66
N ASP A 311 -38.13 0.27 6.67
CA ASP A 311 -37.35 -0.69 5.86
C ASP A 311 -36.38 0.03 4.91
N ILE A 312 -35.13 0.11 5.32
CA ILE A 312 -34.04 0.69 4.52
C ILE A 312 -33.73 -0.11 3.24
N PHE A 313 -34.27 -1.32 3.08
CA PHE A 313 -34.12 -2.16 1.90
C PHE A 313 -35.33 -2.11 0.95
N CYS A 314 -36.26 -1.17 1.15
CA CYS A 314 -37.38 -0.92 0.27
C CYS A 314 -37.48 0.58 -0.04
N LEU A 315 -37.66 0.93 -1.31
CA LEU A 315 -37.71 2.31 -1.79
C LEU A 315 -38.92 2.48 -2.70
N GLU A 316 -39.84 3.35 -2.27
CA GLU A 316 -40.95 3.81 -3.08
C GLU A 316 -40.54 5.00 -3.96
N GLY A 317 -41.13 5.09 -5.15
CA GLY A 317 -40.89 6.16 -6.11
C GLY A 317 -40.73 5.66 -7.53
N ASP A 318 -41.10 6.52 -8.49
CA ASP A 318 -40.96 6.26 -9.92
C ASP A 318 -39.51 5.94 -10.28
N VAL A 319 -39.28 4.72 -10.76
CA VAL A 319 -37.99 4.30 -11.33
C VAL A 319 -37.88 4.86 -12.75
N VAL A 320 -36.77 5.52 -13.03
CA VAL A 320 -36.45 6.13 -14.35
C VAL A 320 -35.36 5.36 -15.11
N ALA A 321 -34.87 4.26 -14.54
CA ALA A 321 -33.89 3.41 -15.19
C ALA A 321 -34.47 2.76 -16.45
N LYS A 322 -33.68 2.78 -17.54
CA LYS A 322 -34.07 2.20 -18.84
C LYS A 322 -34.58 0.76 -18.71
N GLY A 323 -35.77 0.50 -19.23
CA GLY A 323 -36.44 -0.82 -19.19
C GLY A 323 -37.12 -1.15 -17.85
N LYS A 324 -37.23 -0.19 -16.93
CA LYS A 324 -37.89 -0.32 -15.62
C LYS A 324 -38.84 0.83 -15.31
N GLU A 325 -39.24 1.60 -16.32
CA GLU A 325 -40.05 2.82 -16.21
C GLU A 325 -41.44 2.55 -15.62
N ALA A 326 -41.93 1.31 -15.70
CA ALA A 326 -43.18 0.87 -15.09
C ALA A 326 -43.07 0.61 -13.57
N TRP A 327 -41.88 0.62 -12.98
CA TRP A 327 -41.69 0.31 -11.57
C TRP A 327 -41.99 1.55 -10.72
N LYS A 328 -42.94 1.41 -9.79
CA LYS A 328 -43.32 2.46 -8.84
C LYS A 328 -42.66 2.33 -7.48
N ALA A 329 -42.03 1.18 -7.24
CA ALA A 329 -41.26 0.88 -6.04
C ALA A 329 -40.33 -0.31 -6.32
N GLN A 330 -39.29 -0.43 -5.50
CA GLN A 330 -38.27 -1.48 -5.59
C GLN A 330 -37.78 -1.88 -4.21
N TYR A 331 -37.30 -3.12 -4.07
CA TYR A 331 -36.76 -3.63 -2.81
C TYR A 331 -35.70 -4.71 -3.03
N PHE A 332 -34.92 -5.00 -2.00
CA PHE A 332 -33.95 -6.10 -2.01
C PHE A 332 -34.49 -7.35 -1.32
N LYS A 333 -34.28 -8.52 -1.93
CA LYS A 333 -34.50 -9.84 -1.28
C LYS A 333 -33.27 -10.41 -0.60
N THR A 334 -32.09 -9.85 -0.90
CA THR A 334 -30.80 -10.32 -0.38
C THR A 334 -29.97 -9.13 0.05
N HIS A 335 -29.35 -9.22 1.22
CA HIS A 335 -28.30 -8.31 1.64
C HIS A 335 -27.16 -9.07 2.31
N TYR A 336 -26.01 -8.42 2.37
CA TYR A 336 -24.79 -8.90 3.00
C TYR A 336 -24.48 -8.01 4.17
N LYS A 337 -24.24 -8.60 5.34
CA LYS A 337 -23.71 -7.88 6.51
C LYS A 337 -22.23 -8.19 6.65
N TYR A 338 -21.42 -7.16 6.81
CA TYR A 338 -20.00 -7.25 7.06
C TYR A 338 -19.71 -6.81 8.49
N ASP A 339 -19.14 -7.71 9.29
CA ASP A 339 -18.94 -7.51 10.73
C ASP A 339 -17.84 -8.43 11.27
N GLY A 340 -17.05 -7.93 12.20
CA GLY A 340 -16.01 -8.68 12.89
C GLY A 340 -14.58 -8.32 12.49
N LYS A 341 -13.65 -9.13 12.96
CA LYS A 341 -12.20 -8.93 12.84
C LYS A 341 -11.49 -10.23 12.50
N ILE A 342 -10.36 -10.10 11.83
CA ILE A 342 -9.42 -11.19 11.57
C ILE A 342 -8.01 -10.75 11.96
N GLU A 343 -7.21 -11.72 12.37
CA GLU A 343 -5.80 -11.54 12.71
C GLU A 343 -5.03 -12.75 12.22
N PHE A 344 -3.85 -12.52 11.67
CA PHE A 344 -2.94 -13.60 11.30
C PHE A 344 -1.50 -13.25 11.63
N ASP A 345 -0.77 -14.28 12.03
CA ASP A 345 0.68 -14.25 12.16
C ASP A 345 1.34 -14.98 11.00
N TYR A 346 2.56 -14.57 10.70
CA TYR A 346 3.47 -15.17 9.74
C TYR A 346 4.89 -15.07 10.28
N ASN A 347 5.61 -16.20 10.29
CA ASN A 347 6.99 -16.28 10.73
C ASN A 347 7.86 -16.87 9.62
N GLN A 348 8.99 -16.25 9.34
CA GLN A 348 9.98 -16.72 8.38
C GLN A 348 11.38 -16.70 8.99
N ALA A 349 12.13 -17.78 8.73
CA ALA A 349 13.55 -17.87 9.01
C ALA A 349 14.30 -18.13 7.70
N SER A 350 15.42 -17.43 7.53
CA SER A 350 16.27 -17.55 6.35
C SER A 350 17.73 -17.66 6.75
N PHE A 351 18.48 -18.46 6.00
CA PHE A 351 19.93 -18.56 6.09
C PHE A 351 20.53 -18.45 4.68
N TRP A 352 21.66 -17.79 4.54
CA TRP A 352 22.38 -17.76 3.28
C TRP A 352 23.88 -17.82 3.48
N LEU A 353 24.57 -18.33 2.46
CA LEU A 353 26.01 -18.43 2.38
C LEU A 353 26.43 -18.09 0.95
N GLU A 354 27.46 -17.29 0.79
CA GLU A 354 28.15 -17.01 -0.48
C GLU A 354 29.65 -17.09 -0.27
N ASP A 355 30.35 -17.45 -1.34
CA ASP A 355 31.80 -17.33 -1.42
C ASP A 355 32.16 -16.64 -2.74
N ARG A 356 33.08 -15.68 -2.71
CA ARG A 356 33.70 -15.14 -3.91
C ARG A 356 35.11 -15.71 -4.02
N ILE A 357 35.29 -16.55 -5.02
CA ILE A 357 36.55 -17.25 -5.30
C ILE A 357 37.21 -16.56 -6.50
N LYS A 358 38.42 -16.03 -6.32
CA LYS A 358 39.23 -15.46 -7.40
C LYS A 358 40.43 -16.35 -7.70
N ILE A 359 40.56 -16.75 -8.96
CA ILE A 359 41.65 -17.59 -9.49
C ILE A 359 42.22 -16.87 -10.70
N SER A 360 43.34 -16.15 -10.51
CA SER A 360 43.89 -15.25 -11.54
C SER A 360 42.80 -14.28 -12.04
N ASN A 361 42.46 -14.34 -13.33
CA ASN A 361 41.47 -13.50 -13.97
C ASN A 361 40.03 -14.06 -13.97
N LEU A 362 39.82 -15.22 -13.35
CA LEU A 362 38.50 -15.84 -13.17
C LEU A 362 37.95 -15.55 -11.77
N THR A 363 36.72 -15.06 -11.69
CA THR A 363 35.95 -14.93 -10.45
C THR A 363 34.73 -15.84 -10.49
N LEU A 364 34.58 -16.69 -9.47
CA LEU A 364 33.42 -17.55 -9.27
C LEU A 364 32.69 -17.12 -8.01
N LYS A 365 31.36 -17.15 -8.05
CA LYS A 365 30.50 -16.77 -6.92
C LYS A 365 29.39 -17.79 -6.70
N PRO A 366 29.68 -18.97 -6.12
CA PRO A 366 28.65 -19.86 -5.62
C PRO A 366 27.95 -19.27 -4.40
N GLY A 367 26.66 -19.52 -4.28
CA GLY A 367 25.86 -19.14 -3.12
C GLY A 367 24.63 -20.01 -2.96
N VAL A 368 24.09 -20.04 -1.75
CA VAL A 368 22.85 -20.73 -1.45
C VAL A 368 22.05 -19.92 -0.44
N ARG A 369 20.74 -19.86 -0.65
CA ARG A 369 19.78 -19.33 0.31
C ARG A 369 18.76 -20.39 0.67
N LEU A 370 18.47 -20.52 1.95
CA LEU A 370 17.47 -21.38 2.55
C LEU A 370 16.39 -20.49 3.17
N ASP A 371 15.14 -20.65 2.78
CA ASP A 371 13.99 -19.92 3.34
C ASP A 371 12.96 -20.93 3.86
N LYS A 372 12.51 -20.78 5.11
CA LYS A 372 11.43 -21.58 5.70
C LYS A 372 10.42 -20.66 6.38
N ASN A 373 9.13 -20.93 6.18
CA ASN A 373 8.04 -20.17 6.79
C ASN A 373 6.94 -21.09 7.34
N ASP A 374 6.12 -20.57 8.23
CA ASP A 374 5.02 -21.29 8.89
C ASP A 374 3.70 -21.33 8.11
N TYR A 375 3.61 -20.64 6.96
CA TYR A 375 2.41 -20.60 6.14
C TYR A 375 2.38 -21.73 5.08
N MET A 376 3.42 -21.81 4.23
CA MET A 376 3.57 -22.89 3.26
C MET A 376 4.23 -24.14 3.86
N GLY A 377 5.00 -23.99 4.94
CA GLY A 377 5.69 -25.09 5.63
C GLY A 377 6.95 -25.63 4.92
N ASP A 378 7.04 -25.47 3.60
CA ASP A 378 8.15 -26.00 2.79
C ASP A 378 9.48 -25.24 3.00
N LEU A 379 10.58 -26.00 2.94
CA LEU A 379 11.94 -25.45 2.88
C LEU A 379 12.29 -25.13 1.42
N ASN A 380 12.46 -23.85 1.11
CA ASN A 380 12.89 -23.41 -0.21
C ASN A 380 14.42 -23.31 -0.27
N ILE A 381 15.02 -23.97 -1.25
CA ILE A 381 16.48 -23.98 -1.49
C ILE A 381 16.77 -23.25 -2.79
N ALA A 382 17.44 -22.10 -2.69
CA ALA A 382 17.77 -21.21 -3.80
C ALA A 382 19.28 -21.19 -4.05
N PRO A 383 19.81 -22.08 -4.92
CA PRO A 383 21.20 -21.97 -5.36
C PRO A 383 21.41 -20.73 -6.24
N ARG A 384 22.60 -20.15 -6.12
CA ARG A 384 23.10 -19.00 -6.88
C ARG A 384 24.49 -19.34 -7.41
N PHE A 385 24.74 -18.98 -8.65
CA PHE A 385 26.06 -19.14 -9.25
C PHE A 385 26.27 -18.06 -10.29
N VAL A 386 27.43 -17.41 -10.21
CA VAL A 386 27.91 -16.42 -11.17
C VAL A 386 29.38 -16.71 -11.44
N ALA A 387 29.80 -16.60 -12.69
CA ALA A 387 31.18 -16.64 -13.11
C ALA A 387 31.48 -15.38 -13.93
N ASN A 388 32.67 -14.82 -13.76
CA ASN A 388 33.19 -13.68 -14.51
C ASN A 388 34.65 -13.94 -14.88
N LEU A 389 34.97 -13.86 -16.17
CA LEU A 389 36.32 -13.93 -16.70
C LEU A 389 36.72 -12.54 -17.21
N ASP A 390 37.73 -11.95 -16.58
CA ASP A 390 38.42 -10.76 -17.08
C ASP A 390 39.46 -11.18 -18.12
N VAL A 391 39.16 -11.02 -19.40
CA VAL A 391 39.94 -11.65 -20.48
C VAL A 391 41.40 -11.17 -20.51
N PHE A 392 41.65 -9.92 -20.13
CA PHE A 392 42.97 -9.28 -20.20
C PHE A 392 43.53 -8.85 -18.85
N ASP A 393 42.86 -9.17 -17.74
CA ASP A 393 43.22 -8.74 -16.38
C ASP A 393 43.32 -7.20 -16.24
N ASP A 394 42.49 -6.49 -17.01
CA ASP A 394 42.43 -5.02 -17.08
C ASP A 394 41.05 -4.45 -16.71
N ASN A 395 40.11 -5.33 -16.34
CA ASN A 395 38.69 -5.08 -16.09
C ASN A 395 37.90 -4.44 -17.24
N ASN A 396 38.48 -4.31 -18.44
CA ASN A 396 37.79 -3.69 -19.58
C ASN A 396 36.97 -4.71 -20.36
N THR A 397 37.44 -5.96 -20.46
CA THR A 397 36.76 -7.03 -21.22
C THR A 397 36.35 -8.18 -20.31
N ASN A 398 35.08 -8.17 -19.90
CA ASN A 398 34.53 -9.17 -18.99
C ASN A 398 33.52 -10.08 -19.71
N ILE A 399 33.68 -11.39 -19.57
CA ILE A 399 32.70 -12.39 -20.00
C ILE A 399 32.11 -13.01 -18.73
N PHE A 400 30.82 -12.77 -18.50
CA PHE A 400 30.13 -13.25 -17.31
C PHE A 400 28.84 -14.01 -17.64
N GLY A 401 28.47 -14.91 -16.73
CA GLY A 401 27.26 -15.70 -16.83
C GLY A 401 26.94 -16.37 -15.51
N GLY A 402 25.75 -16.95 -15.38
CA GLY A 402 25.34 -17.56 -14.13
C GLY A 402 23.99 -18.26 -14.20
N PHE A 403 23.73 -19.09 -13.20
CA PHE A 403 22.47 -19.81 -13.02
C PHE A 403 21.97 -19.58 -11.61
N ASN A 404 20.76 -19.03 -11.46
CA ASN A 404 20.24 -18.57 -10.19
C ASN A 404 18.77 -18.94 -10.03
N ARG A 405 18.38 -19.25 -8.79
CA ARG A 405 16.97 -19.47 -8.42
C ARG A 405 16.50 -18.41 -7.42
N TYR A 406 15.31 -17.86 -7.65
CA TYR A 406 14.69 -16.82 -6.82
C TYR A 406 13.27 -17.23 -6.43
N TYR A 407 12.97 -17.26 -5.12
CA TYR A 407 11.62 -17.50 -4.59
C TYR A 407 10.97 -16.18 -4.20
N GLY A 408 9.71 -16.01 -4.61
CA GLY A 408 8.91 -14.82 -4.32
C GLY A 408 8.45 -14.74 -2.87
N ARG A 409 7.85 -13.60 -2.51
CA ARG A 409 7.20 -13.45 -1.20
C ARG A 409 5.96 -14.34 -1.13
N ASN A 410 5.64 -14.79 0.08
CA ASN A 410 4.39 -15.48 0.33
C ASN A 410 3.19 -14.56 0.12
N ILE A 411 2.10 -15.15 -0.35
CA ILE A 411 0.92 -14.42 -0.75
C ILE A 411 -0.01 -14.20 0.44
N LEU A 412 0.48 -13.45 1.43
CA LEU A 412 -0.28 -13.02 2.62
C LEU A 412 -1.60 -12.34 2.23
N ALA A 413 -1.64 -11.73 1.05
CA ALA A 413 -2.85 -11.16 0.47
C ALA A 413 -3.98 -12.19 0.28
N TYR A 414 -3.70 -13.44 -0.06
CA TYR A 414 -4.75 -14.46 -0.21
C TYR A 414 -5.31 -14.88 1.15
N LYS A 415 -4.46 -15.13 2.15
CA LYS A 415 -4.90 -15.43 3.53
C LYS A 415 -5.76 -14.29 4.10
N LEU A 416 -5.34 -13.04 3.90
CA LEU A 416 -6.12 -11.87 4.31
C LEU A 416 -7.47 -11.80 3.58
N ARG A 417 -7.50 -12.03 2.25
CA ARG A 417 -8.74 -12.01 1.46
C ARG A 417 -9.72 -13.09 1.91
N GLU A 418 -9.24 -14.31 2.16
CA GLU A 418 -10.06 -15.41 2.68
C GLU A 418 -10.64 -15.06 4.06
N GLY A 419 -9.82 -14.52 4.95
CA GLY A 419 -10.28 -14.02 6.24
C GLY A 419 -11.33 -12.91 6.08
N MET A 420 -11.12 -11.94 5.19
CA MET A 420 -12.07 -10.84 4.95
C MET A 420 -13.41 -11.36 4.41
N ALA A 421 -13.37 -12.37 3.54
CA ALA A 421 -14.57 -13.01 3.02
C ALA A 421 -15.37 -13.73 4.12
N SER A 422 -14.69 -14.29 5.13
CA SER A 422 -15.35 -14.92 6.29
C SER A 422 -16.17 -13.96 7.16
N LEU A 423 -15.91 -12.64 7.08
CA LEU A 423 -16.63 -11.60 7.83
C LEU A 423 -17.98 -11.23 7.20
N MET A 424 -18.30 -11.80 6.03
CA MET A 424 -19.55 -11.57 5.31
C MET A 424 -20.61 -12.60 5.68
N LYS A 425 -21.79 -12.13 6.10
CA LYS A 425 -22.99 -12.96 6.36
C LYS A 425 -24.07 -12.62 5.34
N THR A 426 -24.69 -13.63 4.76
CA THR A 426 -25.79 -13.44 3.79
C THR A 426 -27.14 -13.58 4.46
N TYR A 427 -28.02 -12.61 4.21
CA TYR A 427 -29.39 -12.59 4.67
C TYR A 427 -30.35 -12.53 3.48
N THR A 428 -31.44 -13.30 3.54
CA THR A 428 -32.47 -13.33 2.51
C THR A 428 -33.87 -13.24 3.10
N ARG A 429 -34.82 -12.68 2.34
CA ARG A 429 -36.25 -12.64 2.68
C ARG A 429 -37.11 -13.07 1.49
N ILE A 430 -38.29 -13.64 1.76
CA ILE A 430 -39.19 -14.17 0.72
C ILE A 430 -39.91 -13.03 -0.03
N ASP A 431 -40.37 -12.01 0.70
CA ASP A 431 -41.03 -10.81 0.18
C ASP A 431 -40.67 -9.58 1.02
N GLU A 432 -41.25 -8.41 0.71
CA GLU A 432 -40.95 -7.13 1.34
C GLU A 432 -41.27 -7.07 2.86
N ASN A 433 -42.20 -7.89 3.34
CA ASN A 433 -42.65 -7.88 4.74
C ASN A 433 -42.13 -9.07 5.55
N SER A 434 -41.53 -10.06 4.87
CA SER A 434 -40.94 -11.23 5.49
C SER A 434 -39.71 -10.88 6.32
N PRO A 435 -39.49 -11.55 7.47
CA PRO A 435 -38.27 -11.39 8.25
C PRO A 435 -37.04 -11.86 7.47
N TRP A 436 -35.88 -11.27 7.79
CA TRP A 436 -34.59 -11.68 7.24
C TRP A 436 -34.11 -12.99 7.88
N ILE A 437 -33.73 -13.94 7.03
CA ILE A 437 -33.17 -15.23 7.43
C ILE A 437 -31.71 -15.27 6.98
N GLN A 438 -30.79 -15.59 7.90
CA GLN A 438 -29.39 -15.83 7.56
C GLN A 438 -29.27 -17.19 6.87
N THR A 439 -28.84 -17.21 5.60
CA THR A 439 -28.90 -18.43 4.77
C THR A 439 -27.55 -19.08 4.48
N LYS A 440 -26.41 -18.37 4.59
CA LYS A 440 -25.05 -18.93 4.47
C LYS A 440 -23.94 -17.91 4.80
N THR A 441 -22.82 -18.42 5.33
CA THR A 441 -21.51 -17.76 5.35
C THR A 441 -20.67 -18.44 4.25
N GLU A 442 -20.85 -18.06 2.98
CA GLU A 442 -19.91 -18.54 1.95
C GLU A 442 -18.70 -17.62 1.96
N PRO A 443 -17.46 -18.16 2.07
CA PRO A 443 -16.27 -17.37 1.76
C PRO A 443 -16.36 -17.03 0.27
N SER A 444 -16.90 -15.85 -0.04
CA SER A 444 -17.02 -15.42 -1.42
C SER A 444 -15.62 -15.34 -2.03
N ALA A 445 -15.39 -16.12 -3.09
CA ALA A 445 -14.35 -15.81 -4.05
C ALA A 445 -14.66 -14.40 -4.56
N LEU A 446 -13.93 -13.41 -4.04
CA LEU A 446 -13.89 -12.08 -4.62
C LEU A 446 -13.37 -12.25 -6.04
N ASN A 447 -14.29 -12.32 -7.01
CA ASN A 447 -13.96 -12.24 -8.41
C ASN A 447 -13.15 -10.97 -8.62
N SER A 448 -11.93 -11.18 -9.11
CA SER A 448 -10.95 -10.17 -9.43
C SER A 448 -11.43 -9.32 -10.60
N THR A 449 -12.25 -8.31 -10.33
CA THR A 449 -12.53 -7.24 -11.30
C THR A 449 -12.87 -5.94 -10.57
N LEU A 450 -11.81 -5.15 -10.35
CA LEU A 450 -11.64 -3.70 -10.55
C LEU A 450 -10.73 -3.08 -9.48
#